data_AF-A0A6L4YPQ9-F1
#
_entry.id   AF-A0A6L4YPQ9-F1
#
_cell.length_a   1.000
_cell.length_b   1.000
_cell.length_c   1.000
_cell.angle_alpha   90.00
_cell.angle_beta   90.00
_cell.angle_gamma   90.00
#
_symmetry.space_group_name_H-M   'P 1'
#
loop_
_entity.id
_entity.type
_entity.pdbx_description
1 polymer ?
#
loop_
_entity_poly.entity_id
_entity_poly.type
_entity_poly.pdbx_seq_one_letter_code
_entity_poly.pdbx_strand_id
1 'polypeptide(L)'
;DIKCPASGESDKNLWSNLNYLTKQDEIKFVIANRRDYEWSKEIIYKHNLEGFQLLFSSVYDQLEPKQLVDWILADGLAVRFQLQIHTFIWPPQERGV
;
A
#
# COMPACT_ATOMS: atom_id res chain seq x y z
N ASP A 1 -7.12 -3.40 2.33
CA ASP A 1 -6.24 -2.98 1.22
C ASP A 1 -6.91 -1.95 0.35
N ILE A 2 -6.22 -0.85 0.06
CA ILE A 2 -6.62 0.12 -0.96
C ILE A 2 -5.85 -0.23 -2.24
N LYS A 3 -6.58 -0.43 -3.33
CA LYS A 3 -6.00 -0.80 -4.64
C LYS A 3 -5.43 0.43 -5.33
N CYS A 4 -4.15 0.39 -5.65
CA CYS A 4 -3.45 1.48 -6.33
C CYS A 4 -3.66 1.41 -7.86
N PRO A 5 -3.49 2.51 -8.61
CA PRO A 5 -3.73 2.55 -10.05
C PRO A 5 -3.04 1.46 -10.86
N ALA A 6 -1.79 1.10 -10.55
CA ALA A 6 -1.07 0.07 -11.29
C ALA A 6 -1.69 -1.33 -11.15
N SER A 7 -2.54 -1.57 -10.14
CA SER A 7 -3.25 -2.85 -10.03
C SER A 7 -4.37 -3.00 -11.06
N GLY A 8 -4.77 -1.93 -11.77
CA GLY A 8 -5.92 -1.92 -12.68
C GLY A 8 -7.28 -2.00 -11.97
N GLU A 9 -7.28 -1.90 -10.64
CA GLU A 9 -8.45 -2.17 -9.78
C GLU A 9 -8.77 -0.98 -8.85
N SER A 10 -8.13 0.17 -9.06
CA SER A 10 -8.33 1.37 -8.24
C SER A 10 -9.78 1.86 -8.25
N ASP A 11 -10.47 1.68 -9.38
CA ASP A 11 -11.87 2.09 -9.56
C ASP A 11 -12.85 1.16 -8.82
N LYS A 12 -12.38 -0.02 -8.38
CA LYS A 12 -13.18 -0.97 -7.58
C LYS A 12 -13.03 -0.75 -6.07
N ASN A 13 -12.27 0.27 -5.63
CA ASN A 13 -12.22 0.63 -4.22
C ASN A 13 -13.59 1.15 -3.76
N LEU A 14 -14.19 0.48 -2.78
CA LEU A 14 -15.44 0.92 -2.16
C LEU A 14 -15.14 1.86 -0.99
N TRP A 15 -15.04 3.16 -1.28
CA TRP A 15 -14.63 4.18 -0.30
C TRP A 15 -15.55 4.30 0.93
N SER A 16 -16.82 3.91 0.81
CA SER A 16 -17.74 3.87 1.96
C SER A 16 -17.29 2.89 3.04
N ASN A 17 -16.42 1.92 2.72
CA ASN A 17 -15.87 0.98 3.70
C ASN A 17 -15.02 1.68 4.77
N LEU A 18 -14.43 2.84 4.46
CA LEU A 18 -13.62 3.61 5.40
C LEU A 18 -14.42 4.04 6.64
N ASN A 19 -15.73 4.18 6.53
CA ASN A 19 -16.62 4.56 7.64
C ASN A 19 -16.76 3.48 8.71
N TYR A 20 -16.41 2.23 8.39
CA TYR A 20 -16.50 1.11 9.34
C TYR A 20 -15.17 0.81 10.04
N LEU A 21 -14.10 1.51 9.67
CA LEU A 21 -12.77 1.29 10.26
C LEU A 21 -12.68 1.89 11.67
N THR A 22 -11.99 1.16 12.53
CA THR A 22 -11.62 1.57 13.88
C THR A 22 -10.12 1.85 13.96
N LYS A 23 -9.65 2.43 15.07
CA LYS A 23 -8.22 2.69 15.29
C LYS A 23 -7.34 1.44 15.41
N GLN A 24 -7.96 0.26 15.53
CA GLN A 24 -7.26 -1.02 15.57
C GLN A 24 -7.05 -1.61 14.17
N ASP A 25 -7.70 -1.05 13.15
CA ASP A 25 -7.59 -1.54 11.78
C ASP A 25 -6.39 -0.94 11.04
N GLU A 26 -5.86 -1.71 10.11
CA GLU A 26 -4.73 -1.35 9.25
C GLU A 26 -5.20 -1.07 7.82
N ILE A 27 -4.62 -0.04 7.20
CA ILE A 27 -4.88 0.30 5.81
C ILE A 27 -3.60 0.09 5.03
N LYS A 28 -3.62 -0.91 4.14
CA LYS A 28 -2.46 -1.29 3.35
C LYS A 28 -2.56 -0.82 1.90
N PHE A 29 -1.46 -0.31 1.38
CA PHE A 29 -1.20 0.04 -0.01
C PHE A 29 -0.05 -0.83 -0.54
N VAL A 30 -0.27 -1.45 -1.70
CA VAL A 30 0.77 -2.22 -2.40
C VAL A 30 1.20 -1.40 -3.61
N ILE A 31 2.43 -0.90 -3.57
CA ILE A 31 2.97 0.13 -4.47
C ILE A 31 3.78 -0.54 -5.58
N ALA A 32 3.40 -0.32 -6.83
CA ALA A 32 4.12 -0.86 -7.99
C ALA A 32 5.16 0.11 -8.58
N ASN A 33 4.98 1.42 -8.38
CA ASN A 33 5.82 2.45 -8.99
C ASN A 33 5.63 3.82 -8.31
N ARG A 34 6.33 4.86 -8.80
CA ARG A 34 6.24 6.21 -8.22
C ARG A 34 4.84 6.83 -8.34
N ARG A 35 4.09 6.53 -9.40
CA ARG A 35 2.72 7.05 -9.58
C ARG A 35 1.79 6.51 -8.50
N ASP A 36 1.89 5.22 -8.18
CA ASP A 36 1.15 4.64 -7.07
C ASP A 36 1.52 5.29 -5.74
N TYR A 37 2.81 5.51 -5.49
CA TYR A 37 3.29 6.15 -4.27
C TYR A 37 2.69 7.56 -4.06
N GLU A 38 2.77 8.41 -5.09
CA GLU A 38 2.17 9.76 -5.05
C GLU A 38 0.65 9.69 -4.86
N TRP A 39 -0.01 8.82 -5.62
CA TRP A 39 -1.45 8.62 -5.50
C TRP A 39 -1.85 8.15 -4.09
N SER A 40 -1.09 7.25 -3.47
CA SER A 40 -1.37 6.79 -2.11
C SER A 40 -1.26 7.93 -1.09
N LYS A 41 -0.28 8.84 -1.23
CA LYS A 41 -0.20 10.04 -0.39
C LYS A 41 -1.43 10.94 -0.56
N GLU A 42 -1.86 11.16 -1.80
CA GLU A 42 -3.07 11.94 -2.09
C GLU A 42 -4.31 11.31 -1.45
N ILE A 43 -4.45 9.97 -1.51
CA ILE A 43 -5.57 9.25 -0.88
C ILE A 43 -5.53 9.35 0.64
N ILE A 44 -4.36 9.22 1.26
CA ILE A 44 -4.19 9.37 2.70
C ILE A 44 -4.74 10.72 3.15
N TYR A 45 -4.31 11.80 2.49
CA TYR A 45 -4.75 13.15 2.80
C TYR A 45 -6.24 13.36 2.50
N LYS A 46 -6.69 12.97 1.30
CA LYS A 46 -8.08 13.15 0.84
C LYS A 46 -9.10 12.49 1.76
N HIS A 47 -8.75 11.35 2.35
CA HIS A 47 -9.63 10.58 3.22
C HIS A 47 -9.29 10.71 4.71
N ASN A 48 -8.38 11.62 5.10
CA ASN A 48 -7.94 11.84 6.48
C ASN A 48 -7.47 10.55 7.19
N LEU A 49 -6.63 9.77 6.53
CA LEU A 49 -6.21 8.44 7.01
C LEU A 49 -4.99 8.47 7.95
N GLU A 50 -4.40 9.63 8.21
CA GLU A 50 -3.17 9.80 9.01
C GLU A 50 -3.30 9.29 10.45
N GLY A 51 -4.53 9.16 10.95
CA GLY A 51 -4.82 8.62 12.28
C GLY A 51 -4.96 7.09 12.34
N PHE A 52 -4.71 6.36 11.25
CA PHE A 52 -4.74 4.89 11.19
C PHE A 52 -3.33 4.31 11.09
N GLN A 53 -3.21 2.99 11.29
CA GLN A 53 -1.97 2.29 10.95
C GLN A 53 -1.91 2.09 9.43
N LEU A 54 -1.03 2.86 8.78
CA LEU A 54 -0.86 2.84 7.33
C LEU A 54 0.32 1.95 6.95
N LEU A 55 0.09 0.98 6.08
CA LEU A 55 1.08 -0.01 5.65
C LEU A 55 1.41 0.17 4.18
N PHE A 56 2.71 0.26 3.87
CA PHE A 56 3.21 0.31 2.49
C PHE A 56 4.03 -0.93 2.21
N SER A 57 3.74 -1.62 1.12
CA SER A 57 4.55 -2.72 0.61
C SER A 57 4.83 -2.54 -0.87
N SER A 58 5.93 -3.10 -1.37
CA SER A 58 6.20 -3.09 -2.81
C SER A 58 5.55 -4.28 -3.51
N VAL A 59 5.14 -4.10 -4.76
CA VAL A 59 4.79 -5.21 -5.65
C VAL A 59 6.08 -5.96 -6.01
N TYR A 60 6.05 -7.29 -5.83
CA TYR A 60 7.16 -8.16 -6.20
C TYR A 60 7.52 -8.01 -7.69
N ASP A 61 8.81 -7.94 -8.00
CA ASP A 61 9.36 -7.81 -9.36
C ASP A 61 8.93 -6.54 -10.12
N GLN A 62 8.37 -5.53 -9.44
CA GLN A 62 8.00 -4.25 -10.05
C GLN A 62 8.64 -3.05 -9.33
N LEU A 63 8.75 -3.11 -8.01
CA LEU A 63 9.38 -2.06 -7.22
C LEU A 63 10.34 -2.65 -6.19
N GLU A 64 11.61 -2.25 -6.28
CA GLU A 64 12.62 -2.62 -5.31
C GLU A 64 12.23 -2.13 -3.90
N PRO A 65 12.19 -3.00 -2.88
CA PRO A 65 11.88 -2.62 -1.50
C PRO A 65 12.67 -1.40 -1.01
N LYS A 66 13.97 -1.37 -1.32
CA LYS A 66 14.85 -0.26 -0.95
C LYS A 66 14.36 1.07 -1.53
N GLN A 67 13.94 1.06 -2.80
CA GLN A 67 13.49 2.27 -3.47
C GLN A 67 12.24 2.86 -2.81
N LEU A 68 11.29 2.00 -2.41
CA LEU A 68 10.10 2.46 -1.68
C LEU A 68 10.46 3.03 -0.30
N VAL A 69 11.36 2.37 0.43
CA VAL A 69 11.85 2.86 1.72
C VAL A 69 12.54 4.21 1.58
N ASP A 70 13.40 4.38 0.57
CA ASP A 70 14.07 5.66 0.30
C ASP A 70 13.05 6.79 0.06
N TRP A 71 11.96 6.52 -0.66
CA TRP A 71 10.87 7.50 -0.86
C TRP A 71 10.13 7.83 0.44
N ILE A 72 9.78 6.82 1.23
CA ILE A 72 9.11 7.01 2.54
C ILE A 72 9.96 7.90 3.46
N LEU A 73 11.27 7.64 3.51
CA LEU A 73 12.21 8.40 4.33
C LEU A 73 12.39 9.82 3.83
N ALA A 74 12.52 10.02 2.51
CA ALA A 74 12.69 11.34 1.91
C ALA A 74 11.50 12.27 2.20
N ASP A 75 10.28 11.72 2.17
CA ASP A 75 9.05 12.48 2.41
C ASP A 75 8.67 12.53 3.90
N GLY A 76 9.38 11.82 4.79
CA GLY A 76 9.04 11.71 6.21
C GLY A 76 7.63 11.14 6.44
N LEU A 77 7.17 10.28 5.54
CA LEU A 77 5.78 9.82 5.52
C LEU A 77 5.51 8.88 6.70
N ALA A 78 4.46 9.16 7.47
CA ALA A 78 4.06 8.39 8.65
C ALA A 78 3.37 7.06 8.27
N VAL A 79 4.13 6.15 7.68
CA VAL A 79 3.70 4.81 7.27
C VAL A 79 4.66 3.76 7.78
N ARG A 80 4.19 2.52 7.94
CA ARG A 80 5.03 1.35 8.21
C ARG A 80 5.30 0.61 6.91
N PHE A 81 6.57 0.44 6.58
CA PHE A 81 6.97 -0.43 5.47
C PHE A 81 6.85 -1.91 5.87
N GLN A 82 6.33 -2.74 4.96
CA GLN A 82 6.24 -4.20 5.12
C GLN A 82 6.58 -4.92 3.81
N LEU A 83 7.26 -6.06 3.90
CA LEU A 83 7.47 -6.96 2.78
C LEU A 83 6.25 -7.87 2.59
N GLN A 84 5.95 -8.22 1.34
CA GLN A 84 4.99 -9.28 1.03
C GLN A 84 5.64 -10.64 1.29
N ILE A 85 5.70 -11.07 2.56
CA ILE A 85 6.45 -12.26 3.00
C ILE A 85 6.08 -13.52 2.19
N HIS A 86 4.81 -13.67 1.78
CA HIS A 86 4.37 -14.82 0.99
C HIS A 86 5.13 -14.96 -0.34
N THR A 87 5.59 -13.87 -0.96
CA THR A 87 6.37 -13.93 -2.21
C THR A 87 7.79 -14.45 -2.01
N PHE A 88 8.26 -14.56 -0.76
CA PHE A 88 9.55 -15.16 -0.41
C PHE A 88 9.40 -16.62 0.04
N ILE A 89 8.22 -16.97 0.59
CA ILE A 89 7.95 -18.33 1.08
C ILE A 89 7.50 -19.24 -0.06
N TRP A 90 6.60 -18.76 -0.92
CA TRP A 90 6.04 -19.55 -2.02
C TRP A 90 6.53 -19.04 -3.38
N PRO A 91 6.73 -19.94 -4.35
CA PRO A 91 6.99 -19.55 -5.73
C PRO A 91 5.88 -18.64 -6.28
N PRO A 92 6.19 -17.61 -7.08
CA PRO A 92 5.20 -16.66 -7.60
C PRO A 92 4.05 -17.28 -8.41
N GLN A 93 4.25 -18.49 -8.94
CA GLN A 93 3.25 -19.23 -9.72
C GLN A 93 2.21 -19.95 -8.84
N GLU A 94 2.49 -20.11 -7.55
CA GLU A 94 1.60 -20.78 -6.61
C GLU A 94 0.47 -19.82 -6.19
N ARG A 95 -0.78 -20.28 -6.34
CA ARG A 95 -1.98 -19.48 -6.06
C ARG A 95 -2.71 -20.02 -4.84
N GLY A 96 -3.32 -19.14 -4.06
CA GLY A 96 -4.11 -19.51 -2.88
C GLY A 96 -3.29 -19.63 -1.59
N VAL A 97 -2.14 -18.94 -1.54
CA VAL A 97 -1.21 -18.87 -0.40
C VAL A 97 -1.33 -17.56 0.35
#